data_AF-A0A924AU61-F1
#
_entry.id   AF-A0A924AU61-F1
#
_cell.length_a   1.000
_cell.length_b   1.000
_cell.length_c   1.000
_cell.angle_alpha   90.00
_cell.angle_beta   90.00
_cell.angle_gamma   90.00
#
_symmetry.space_group_name_H-M   'P 1'
#
loop_
_entity.id
_entity.type
_entity.pdbx_description
1 polymer ?
#
loop_
_entity_poly.entity_id
_entity_poly.type
_entity_poly.pdbx_seq_one_letter_code
_entity_poly.pdbx_strand_id
1 'polypeptide(L)'
;MLFFLTGRTFFLLYHFKPLRSYQLSEILLSYVYGLKLDISFTSYISILPAAVLPILLVFNARERIIRLFLQYYTGLWIVLLALLFTIDAELFSFWGFRLDNTIFRYNGTPAESVGSALSSPLWLLFPVLFIYIYLAFRVYKKYISPLTFSALKVYWLPVTLFMAALFVIPIRGGLQQIPINESVSYYSRHAFLNQAALNPAWTLAR
;
A
#
# COMPACT_ATOMS: atom_id res chain seq x y z
N MET A 1 -0.64 -0.13 6.77
CA MET A 1 0.64 -0.16 7.51
C MET A 1 1.31 -1.52 7.46
N LEU A 2 0.87 -2.51 8.25
CA LEU A 2 1.54 -3.82 8.35
C LEU A 2 1.79 -4.47 6.98
N PHE A 3 0.80 -4.40 6.08
CA PHE A 3 0.93 -4.86 4.71
C PHE A 3 2.12 -4.22 3.96
N PHE A 4 2.33 -2.91 4.07
CA PHE A 4 3.45 -2.26 3.37
C PHE A 4 4.81 -2.62 3.97
N LEU A 5 4.87 -2.80 5.29
CA LEU A 5 6.08 -3.28 5.96
C LEU A 5 6.45 -4.69 5.50
N THR A 6 5.49 -5.62 5.46
CA THR A 6 5.71 -6.99 4.97
C THR A 6 6.04 -7.02 3.48
N GLY A 7 5.42 -6.14 2.68
CA GLY A 7 5.72 -5.99 1.26
C GLY A 7 7.14 -5.44 1.02
N ARG A 8 7.61 -4.50 1.84
CA ARG A 8 9.00 -4.03 1.81
C ARG A 8 9.98 -5.14 2.20
N THR A 9 9.66 -5.92 3.22
CA THR A 9 10.46 -7.10 3.59
C THR A 9 10.52 -8.11 2.45
N PHE A 10 9.38 -8.41 1.81
CA PHE A 10 9.35 -9.27 0.63
C PHE A 10 10.25 -8.73 -0.49
N PHE A 11 10.16 -7.45 -0.82
CA PHE A 11 11.01 -6.82 -1.84
C PHE A 11 12.52 -6.92 -1.52
N LEU A 12 12.90 -6.67 -0.27
CA LEU A 12 14.30 -6.78 0.18
C LEU A 12 14.79 -8.23 0.10
N LEU A 13 13.98 -9.20 0.54
CA LEU A 13 14.32 -10.62 0.44
C LEU A 13 14.43 -11.09 -1.01
N TYR A 14 13.56 -10.59 -1.89
CA TYR A 14 13.61 -10.87 -3.32
C TYR A 14 14.93 -10.40 -3.94
N HIS A 15 15.36 -9.18 -3.57
CA HIS A 15 16.61 -8.57 -4.03
C HIS A 15 17.76 -8.72 -3.02
N PHE A 16 17.97 -9.93 -2.49
CA PHE A 16 18.99 -10.15 -1.45
C PHE A 16 20.43 -9.91 -1.93
N LYS A 17 20.72 -10.07 -3.23
CA LYS A 17 22.08 -9.97 -3.78
C LYS A 17 22.68 -8.57 -3.56
N PRO A 18 22.01 -7.47 -3.96
CA PRO A 18 22.45 -6.10 -3.63
C PRO A 18 22.62 -5.84 -2.13
N LEU A 19 21.81 -6.47 -1.25
CA LEU A 19 21.86 -6.21 0.19
C LEU A 19 23.19 -6.56 0.84
N ARG A 20 23.95 -7.50 0.27
CA ARG A 20 25.25 -7.91 0.81
C ARG A 20 26.29 -6.79 0.79
N SER A 21 26.08 -5.76 -0.03
CA SER A 21 27.00 -4.62 -0.17
C SER A 21 26.72 -3.47 0.81
N TYR A 22 25.64 -3.55 1.60
CA TYR A 22 25.19 -2.46 2.47
C TYR A 22 25.18 -2.87 3.93
N GLN A 23 25.32 -1.89 4.83
CA GLN A 23 25.20 -2.17 6.26
C GLN A 23 23.74 -2.44 6.65
N LEU A 24 23.53 -3.32 7.63
CA LEU A 24 22.19 -3.63 8.12
C LEU A 24 21.46 -2.38 8.65
N SER A 25 22.19 -1.46 9.29
CA SER A 25 21.66 -0.17 9.74
C SER A 25 21.06 0.64 8.59
N GLU A 26 21.77 0.74 7.46
CA GLU A 26 21.31 1.45 6.27
C GLU A 26 20.08 0.77 5.66
N ILE A 27 20.05 -0.56 5.61
CA ILE A 27 18.89 -1.31 5.11
C ILE A 27 17.66 -1.05 6.01
N LEU A 28 17.82 -1.06 7.32
CA LEU A 28 16.73 -0.83 8.27
C LEU A 28 16.17 0.60 8.19
N LEU A 29 16.98 1.59 7.80
CA LEU A 29 16.52 2.95 7.55
C LEU A 29 15.49 3.01 6.41
N SER A 30 15.50 2.07 5.45
CA SER A 30 14.47 2.01 4.40
C SER A 30 13.05 1.89 4.95
N TYR A 31 12.88 1.22 6.10
CA TYR A 31 11.59 1.14 6.76
C TYR A 31 11.18 2.49 7.33
N VAL A 32 12.09 3.19 8.01
CA VAL A 32 11.82 4.48 8.65
C VAL A 32 11.50 5.55 7.61
N TYR A 33 12.33 5.70 6.57
CA TYR A 33 12.11 6.70 5.54
C TYR A 33 10.90 6.38 4.65
N GLY A 34 10.58 5.10 4.47
CA GLY A 34 9.38 4.67 3.76
C GLY A 34 8.06 4.87 4.52
N LEU A 35 8.10 5.05 5.85
CA LEU A 35 6.88 5.17 6.67
C LEU A 35 5.99 6.32 6.23
N LYS A 36 6.54 7.46 5.79
CA LYS A 36 5.73 8.61 5.41
C LYS A 36 4.83 8.30 4.19
N LEU A 37 5.38 7.64 3.17
CA LEU A 37 4.61 7.20 2.00
C LEU A 37 3.62 6.10 2.37
N ASP A 38 4.02 5.18 3.26
CA ASP A 38 3.13 4.13 3.75
C ASP A 38 1.91 4.71 4.47
N ILE A 39 2.13 5.68 5.37
CA ILE A 39 1.12 6.43 6.14
C ILE A 39 0.19 7.18 5.19
N SER A 40 0.74 7.89 4.22
CA SER A 40 -0.05 8.58 3.19
C SER A 40 -0.95 7.60 2.44
N PHE A 41 -0.41 6.49 1.90
CA PHE A 41 -1.20 5.53 1.13
C PHE A 41 -2.23 4.77 1.97
N THR A 42 -1.90 4.42 3.21
CA THR A 42 -2.90 3.84 4.11
C THR A 42 -4.02 4.80 4.42
N SER A 43 -3.73 6.10 4.48
CA SER A 43 -4.75 7.14 4.68
C SER A 43 -5.64 7.30 3.44
N TYR A 44 -5.09 7.23 2.23
CA TYR A 44 -5.86 7.15 0.98
C TYR A 44 -6.86 5.97 0.98
N ILE A 45 -6.43 4.80 1.44
CA ILE A 45 -7.31 3.63 1.55
C ILE A 45 -8.32 3.80 2.71
N SER A 46 -7.92 4.40 3.82
CA SER A 46 -8.76 4.43 5.03
C SER A 46 -9.81 5.55 5.02
N ILE A 47 -9.62 6.61 4.23
CA ILE A 47 -10.54 7.76 4.21
C ILE A 47 -11.94 7.38 3.75
N LEU A 48 -12.07 6.49 2.76
CA LEU A 48 -13.36 6.06 2.22
C LEU A 48 -14.19 5.29 3.26
N PRO A 49 -13.70 4.20 3.89
CA PRO A 49 -14.45 3.55 4.96
C PRO A 49 -14.68 4.48 6.15
N ALA A 50 -13.72 5.35 6.49
CA ALA A 50 -13.91 6.33 7.58
C ALA A 50 -15.05 7.32 7.31
N ALA A 51 -15.27 7.74 6.06
CA ALA A 51 -16.35 8.62 5.67
C ALA A 51 -17.70 7.90 5.49
N VAL A 52 -17.68 6.69 4.93
CA VAL A 52 -18.89 5.92 4.61
C VAL A 52 -19.52 5.26 5.85
N LEU A 53 -18.71 4.74 6.77
CA LEU A 53 -19.21 4.03 7.95
C LEU A 53 -20.19 4.88 8.80
N PRO A 54 -19.88 6.14 9.15
CA PRO A 54 -20.80 6.98 9.91
C PRO A 54 -22.11 7.25 9.19
N ILE A 55 -22.08 7.42 7.86
CA ILE A 55 -23.27 7.66 7.05
C ILE A 55 -24.18 6.43 7.06
N LEU A 56 -23.63 5.23 6.88
CA LEU A 56 -24.40 3.99 6.94
C LEU A 56 -25.10 3.80 8.31
N LEU A 57 -24.45 4.25 9.39
CA LEU A 57 -25.01 4.19 10.74
C LEU A 57 -26.15 5.18 10.94
N VAL A 58 -26.09 6.38 10.34
CA VAL A 58 -27.20 7.36 10.34
C VAL A 58 -28.45 6.79 9.70
N PHE A 59 -28.30 6.06 8.60
CA PHE A 59 -29.41 5.37 7.92
C PHE A 59 -29.81 4.05 8.58
N ASN A 60 -29.32 3.78 9.80
CA ASN A 60 -29.61 2.57 10.58
C ASN A 60 -29.37 1.29 9.77
N ALA A 61 -28.32 1.28 8.93
CA ALA A 61 -27.97 0.15 8.10
C ALA A 61 -27.70 -1.08 8.97
N ARG A 62 -28.21 -2.24 8.53
CA ARG A 62 -27.97 -3.50 9.23
C ARG A 62 -26.47 -3.75 9.33
N GLU A 63 -26.02 -4.21 10.49
CA GLU A 63 -24.59 -4.49 10.74
C GLU A 63 -23.98 -5.48 9.73
N ARG A 64 -24.81 -6.37 9.15
CA ARG A 64 -24.43 -7.26 8.04
C ARG A 64 -23.97 -6.48 6.80
N ILE A 65 -24.64 -5.37 6.45
CA ILE A 65 -24.29 -4.53 5.29
C ILE A 65 -22.93 -3.87 5.52
N ILE A 66 -22.72 -3.33 6.71
CA ILE A 66 -21.43 -2.70 7.11
C ILE A 66 -20.29 -3.72 7.02
N ARG A 67 -20.49 -4.93 7.57
CA ARG A 67 -19.51 -6.02 7.49
C ARG A 67 -19.20 -6.43 6.06
N LEU A 68 -20.22 -6.58 5.21
CA LEU A 68 -20.02 -6.93 3.80
C LEU A 68 -19.22 -5.84 3.08
N PHE A 69 -19.58 -4.58 3.27
CA PHE A 69 -18.84 -3.45 2.71
C PHE A 69 -17.37 -3.48 3.11
N LEU A 70 -17.06 -3.59 4.41
CA LEU A 70 -15.67 -3.65 4.89
C LEU A 70 -14.92 -4.88 4.37
N GLN A 71 -15.60 -6.02 4.28
CA GLN A 71 -15.01 -7.26 3.77
C GLN A 71 -14.64 -7.15 2.30
N TYR A 72 -15.55 -6.69 1.45
CA TYR A 72 -15.29 -6.53 0.02
C TYR A 72 -14.28 -5.42 -0.24
N TYR A 73 -14.40 -4.28 0.45
CA TYR A 73 -13.47 -3.17 0.33
C TYR A 73 -12.04 -3.56 0.71
N THR A 74 -11.88 -4.18 1.90
CA THR A 74 -10.55 -4.61 2.37
C THR A 74 -10.01 -5.76 1.53
N GLY A 75 -10.87 -6.72 1.15
CA GLY A 75 -10.50 -7.83 0.29
C GLY A 75 -9.98 -7.37 -1.07
N LEU A 76 -10.65 -6.40 -1.70
CA LEU A 76 -10.21 -5.80 -2.96
C LEU A 76 -8.81 -5.18 -2.82
N TRP A 77 -8.58 -4.35 -1.81
CA TRP A 77 -7.28 -3.73 -1.59
C TRP A 77 -6.18 -4.74 -1.27
N ILE A 78 -6.47 -5.80 -0.50
CA ILE A 78 -5.51 -6.88 -0.26
C ILE A 78 -5.06 -7.50 -1.58
N VAL A 79 -6.00 -7.84 -2.46
CA VAL A 79 -5.70 -8.47 -3.76
C VAL A 79 -4.91 -7.51 -4.66
N LEU A 80 -5.37 -6.27 -4.81
CA LEU A 80 -4.71 -5.28 -5.66
C LEU A 80 -3.28 -4.98 -5.20
N LEU A 81 -3.09 -4.76 -3.90
CA LEU A 81 -1.77 -4.47 -3.35
C LEU A 81 -0.85 -5.69 -3.39
N ALA A 82 -1.38 -6.91 -3.19
CA ALA A 82 -0.58 -8.12 -3.26
C ALA A 82 -0.07 -8.33 -4.68
N LEU A 83 -0.96 -8.21 -5.68
CA LEU A 83 -0.60 -8.27 -7.09
C LEU A 83 0.46 -7.21 -7.44
N LEU A 84 0.23 -5.97 -7.01
CA LEU A 84 1.12 -4.86 -7.30
C LEU A 84 2.53 -5.09 -6.72
N PHE A 85 2.63 -5.47 -5.44
CA PHE A 85 3.93 -5.70 -4.80
C PHE A 85 4.68 -6.90 -5.41
N THR A 86 3.96 -7.93 -5.85
CA THR A 86 4.56 -9.07 -6.54
C THR A 86 5.09 -8.69 -7.92
N ILE A 87 4.29 -7.99 -8.73
CA ILE A 87 4.69 -7.52 -10.06
C ILE A 87 5.85 -6.52 -9.95
N ASP A 88 5.77 -5.59 -9.02
CA ASP A 88 6.80 -4.58 -8.80
C ASP A 88 8.15 -5.19 -8.46
N ALA A 89 8.19 -6.21 -7.58
CA ALA A 89 9.45 -6.87 -7.23
C ALA A 89 10.11 -7.51 -8.45
N GLU A 90 9.32 -8.09 -9.34
CA GLU A 90 9.85 -8.70 -10.56
C GLU A 90 10.29 -7.67 -11.58
N LEU A 91 9.46 -6.66 -11.86
CA LEU A 91 9.78 -5.61 -12.81
C LEU A 91 10.98 -4.77 -12.39
N PHE A 92 11.20 -4.59 -11.07
CA PHE A 92 12.40 -3.95 -10.56
C PHE A 92 13.69 -4.66 -11.02
N SER A 93 13.67 -6.00 -11.18
CA SER A 93 14.84 -6.74 -11.66
C SER A 93 15.23 -6.39 -13.11
N PHE A 94 14.27 -5.93 -13.92
CA PHE A 94 14.50 -5.49 -15.30
C PHE A 94 14.78 -4.00 -15.40
N TRP A 95 14.07 -3.19 -14.63
CA TRP A 95 14.06 -1.73 -14.78
C TRP A 95 15.00 -1.02 -13.81
N GLY A 96 15.30 -1.62 -12.66
CA GLY A 96 16.13 -1.01 -11.62
C GLY A 96 15.46 0.12 -10.83
N PHE A 97 14.18 0.39 -11.06
CA PHE A 97 13.36 1.34 -10.31
C PHE A 97 11.98 0.75 -10.01
N ARG A 98 11.32 1.23 -8.95
CA ARG A 98 9.99 0.79 -8.50
C ARG A 98 8.91 1.29 -9.44
N LEU A 99 7.78 0.58 -9.52
CA LEU A 99 6.67 0.97 -10.38
C LEU A 99 6.18 2.38 -10.05
N ASP A 100 6.08 3.18 -11.10
CA ASP A 100 5.58 4.54 -11.08
C ASP A 100 4.60 4.78 -12.24
N ASN A 101 4.04 5.98 -12.30
CA ASN A 101 3.10 6.35 -13.37
C ASN A 101 3.73 6.45 -14.76
N THR A 102 5.07 6.32 -14.90
CA THR A 102 5.73 6.43 -16.21
C THR A 102 5.33 5.29 -17.13
N ILE A 103 4.89 4.16 -16.59
CA ILE A 103 4.35 3.02 -17.34
C ILE A 103 3.16 3.44 -18.21
N PHE A 104 2.31 4.36 -17.73
CA PHE A 104 1.18 4.89 -18.47
C PHE A 104 1.56 6.03 -19.42
N ARG A 105 2.72 6.64 -19.21
CA ARG A 105 3.24 7.78 -20.00
C ARG A 105 4.30 7.36 -21.01
N TYR A 106 4.70 6.09 -21.02
CA TYR A 106 5.68 5.57 -21.94
C TYR A 106 5.08 5.61 -23.35
N ASN A 107 5.56 6.55 -24.16
CA ASN A 107 5.20 6.69 -25.57
C ASN A 107 5.92 5.65 -26.47
N GLY A 108 6.77 4.79 -25.89
CA GLY A 108 7.28 3.58 -26.54
C GLY A 108 6.19 2.52 -26.57
N THR A 109 6.18 1.68 -27.61
CA THR A 109 5.15 0.67 -27.87
C THR A 109 4.83 -0.13 -26.60
N PRO A 110 3.58 -0.18 -26.10
CA PRO A 110 3.18 -0.99 -24.96
C PRO A 110 3.63 -2.46 -25.05
N ALA A 111 3.86 -2.94 -26.28
CA ALA A 111 4.39 -4.25 -26.60
C ALA A 111 5.81 -4.52 -26.05
N GLU A 112 6.68 -3.53 -25.92
CA GLU A 112 8.05 -3.73 -25.42
C GLU A 112 8.06 -3.85 -23.89
N SER A 113 7.34 -2.97 -23.20
CA SER A 113 7.18 -3.02 -21.73
C SER A 113 6.42 -4.27 -21.27
N VAL A 114 5.38 -4.66 -22.02
CA VAL A 114 4.67 -5.93 -21.80
C VAL A 114 5.54 -7.12 -22.20
N GLY A 115 6.38 -6.99 -23.23
CA GLY A 115 7.33 -8.03 -23.64
C GLY A 115 8.33 -8.39 -22.54
N SER A 116 8.88 -7.41 -21.83
CA SER A 116 9.72 -7.65 -20.66
C SER A 116 8.95 -8.36 -19.53
N ALA A 117 7.73 -7.91 -19.23
CA ALA A 117 6.87 -8.52 -18.22
C ALA A 117 6.45 -9.97 -18.58
N LEU A 118 6.21 -10.25 -19.87
CA LEU A 118 5.84 -11.57 -20.38
C LEU A 118 7.04 -12.53 -20.47
N SER A 119 8.24 -12.00 -20.68
CA SER A 119 9.48 -12.79 -20.67
C SER A 119 9.91 -13.21 -19.26
N SER A 120 9.39 -12.50 -18.24
CA SER A 120 9.59 -12.86 -16.85
C SER A 120 8.72 -14.07 -16.46
N PRO A 121 9.24 -15.01 -15.66
CA PRO A 121 8.47 -16.12 -15.13
C PRO A 121 7.55 -15.69 -13.96
N LEU A 122 6.69 -14.68 -14.16
CA LEU A 122 5.74 -14.16 -13.16
C LEU A 122 4.88 -15.27 -12.51
N TRP A 123 4.60 -16.33 -13.26
CA TRP A 123 3.85 -17.49 -12.78
C TRP A 123 4.55 -18.21 -11.60
N LEU A 124 5.88 -18.14 -11.49
CA LEU A 124 6.63 -18.66 -10.35
C LEU A 124 6.34 -17.90 -9.04
N LEU A 125 5.81 -16.67 -9.14
CA LEU A 125 5.47 -15.86 -7.98
C LEU A 125 4.02 -16.07 -7.50
N PHE A 126 3.20 -16.83 -8.23
CA PHE A 126 1.83 -17.14 -7.81
C PHE A 126 1.74 -17.78 -6.41
N PRO A 127 2.58 -18.76 -6.02
CA PRO A 127 2.55 -19.28 -4.66
C PRO A 127 2.78 -18.19 -3.61
N VAL A 128 3.74 -17.29 -3.85
CA VAL A 128 4.03 -16.16 -2.95
C VAL A 128 2.84 -15.20 -2.87
N LEU A 129 2.26 -14.86 -4.02
CA LEU A 129 1.07 -14.02 -4.13
C LEU A 129 -0.10 -14.60 -3.32
N PHE A 130 -0.40 -15.90 -3.49
CA PHE A 130 -1.49 -16.56 -2.78
C PHE A 130 -1.24 -16.67 -1.27
N ILE A 131 -0.01 -16.99 -0.85
CA ILE A 131 0.38 -16.98 0.57
C ILE A 131 0.17 -15.59 1.14
N TYR A 132 0.58 -14.55 0.41
CA TYR A 132 0.49 -13.18 0.88
C TYR A 132 -0.96 -12.71 1.04
N ILE A 133 -1.83 -12.99 0.06
CA ILE A 133 -3.27 -12.75 0.14
C ILE A 133 -3.89 -13.52 1.31
N TYR A 134 -3.55 -14.81 1.46
CA TYR A 134 -4.07 -15.66 2.52
C TYR A 134 -3.70 -15.11 3.91
N LEU A 135 -2.44 -14.77 4.14
CA LEU A 135 -1.97 -14.22 5.42
C LEU A 135 -2.62 -12.86 5.73
N ALA A 136 -2.69 -11.97 4.75
CA ALA A 136 -3.36 -10.67 4.90
C ALA A 136 -4.85 -10.85 5.26
N PHE A 137 -5.54 -11.80 4.62
CA PHE A 137 -6.94 -12.09 4.91
C PHE A 137 -7.14 -12.76 6.29
N ARG A 138 -6.18 -13.58 6.75
CA ARG A 138 -6.17 -14.12 8.12
C ARG A 138 -6.04 -13.02 9.17
N VAL A 139 -5.16 -12.04 8.94
CA VAL A 139 -5.02 -10.86 9.80
C VAL A 139 -6.33 -10.06 9.81
N TYR A 140 -6.94 -9.81 8.66
CA TYR A 140 -8.26 -9.16 8.57
C TYR A 140 -9.32 -9.91 9.39
N LYS A 141 -9.45 -11.23 9.20
CA LYS A 141 -10.42 -12.05 9.93
C LYS A 141 -10.19 -12.04 11.44
N LYS A 142 -8.93 -12.01 11.88
CA LYS A 142 -8.58 -12.03 13.31
C LYS A 142 -8.84 -10.69 14.01
N TYR A 143 -8.52 -9.57 13.37
CA TYR A 143 -8.49 -8.27 14.05
C TYR A 143 -9.60 -7.31 13.62
N ILE A 144 -10.11 -7.40 12.39
CA ILE A 144 -11.08 -6.44 11.84
C ILE A 144 -12.49 -7.04 11.78
N SER A 145 -12.62 -8.30 11.33
CA SER A 145 -13.93 -8.96 11.25
C SER A 145 -14.72 -9.08 12.57
N PRO A 146 -14.11 -9.21 13.78
CA PRO A 146 -14.88 -9.29 15.02
C PRO A 146 -15.34 -7.92 15.55
N LEU A 147 -14.96 -6.81 14.90
CA LEU A 147 -15.41 -5.48 15.31
C LEU A 147 -16.92 -5.33 15.13
N THR A 148 -17.57 -4.77 16.14
CA THR A 148 -19.00 -4.47 16.14
C THR A 148 -19.23 -2.97 15.97
N PHE A 149 -20.31 -2.62 15.29
CA PHE A 149 -20.64 -1.22 14.97
C PHE A 149 -21.90 -0.73 15.68
N SER A 150 -22.47 -1.55 16.56
CA SER A 150 -23.72 -1.27 17.29
C SER A 150 -23.63 -0.12 18.30
N ALA A 151 -22.41 0.26 18.72
CA ALA A 151 -22.19 1.30 19.72
C ALA A 151 -22.13 2.73 19.14
N LEU A 152 -22.01 2.89 17.82
CA LEU A 152 -21.89 4.20 17.18
C LEU A 152 -23.27 4.82 16.96
N LYS A 153 -23.60 5.79 17.80
CA LYS A 153 -24.85 6.55 17.74
C LYS A 153 -24.73 7.76 16.82
N VAL A 154 -25.86 8.22 16.27
CA VAL A 154 -25.95 9.34 15.31
C VAL A 154 -25.26 10.61 15.79
N TYR A 155 -25.29 10.92 17.10
CA TYR A 155 -24.64 12.12 17.64
C TYR A 155 -23.11 12.08 17.58
N TRP A 156 -22.48 10.92 17.35
CA TRP A 156 -21.03 10.82 17.08
C TRP A 156 -20.67 11.12 15.62
N LEU A 157 -21.65 11.37 14.75
CA LEU A 157 -21.43 11.66 13.34
C LEU A 157 -20.45 12.84 13.11
N PRO A 158 -20.58 14.00 13.78
CA PRO A 158 -19.65 15.11 13.55
C PRO A 158 -18.21 14.74 13.92
N VAL A 159 -18.03 14.01 15.02
CA VAL A 159 -16.71 13.57 15.51
C VAL A 159 -16.08 12.59 14.52
N THR A 160 -16.84 11.60 14.06
CA THR A 160 -16.32 10.58 13.14
C THR A 160 -16.02 11.13 11.74
N LEU A 161 -16.84 12.05 11.22
CA LEU A 161 -16.56 12.77 9.97
C LEU A 161 -15.35 13.71 10.11
N PHE A 162 -15.21 14.37 11.26
CA PHE A 162 -14.01 15.17 11.55
C PHE A 162 -12.76 14.28 11.57
N MET A 163 -12.81 13.12 12.22
CA MET A 163 -11.72 12.13 12.19
C MET A 163 -11.43 11.63 10.77
N ALA A 164 -12.45 11.43 9.94
CA ALA A 164 -12.26 11.10 8.53
C ALA A 164 -11.56 12.24 7.76
N ALA A 165 -11.93 13.49 8.02
CA ALA A 165 -11.28 14.67 7.43
C ALA A 165 -9.82 14.82 7.88
N LEU A 166 -9.46 14.38 9.10
CA LEU A 166 -8.08 14.39 9.56
C LEU A 166 -7.15 13.50 8.73
N PHE A 167 -7.65 12.51 7.99
CA PHE A 167 -6.82 11.72 7.05
C PHE A 167 -6.22 12.56 5.91
N VAL A 168 -6.75 13.76 5.62
CA VAL A 168 -6.16 14.67 4.62
C VAL A 168 -4.73 15.08 5.01
N ILE A 169 -4.42 15.17 6.31
CA ILE A 169 -3.10 15.54 6.81
C ILE A 169 -2.05 14.47 6.46
N PRO A 170 -2.17 13.20 6.88
CA PRO A 170 -1.22 12.16 6.50
C PRO A 170 -1.21 11.88 5.00
N ILE A 171 -2.33 12.05 4.27
CA ILE A 171 -2.36 11.98 2.80
C ILE A 171 -1.35 12.95 2.19
N ARG A 172 -1.30 14.21 2.65
CA ARG A 172 -0.34 15.22 2.17
C ARG A 172 1.06 15.10 2.78
N GLY A 173 1.25 14.17 3.73
CA GLY A 173 2.49 14.01 4.48
C GLY A 173 2.72 15.05 5.58
N GLY A 174 1.69 15.80 5.98
CA GLY A 174 1.76 16.82 7.03
C GLY A 174 0.98 18.10 6.70
N LEU A 175 1.21 19.15 7.49
CA LEU A 175 0.59 20.48 7.34
C LEU A 175 1.34 21.43 6.38
N GLN A 176 2.25 20.86 5.60
CA GLN A 176 3.09 21.55 4.63
C GLN A 176 2.30 22.03 3.40
N GLN A 177 2.81 23.08 2.72
CA GLN A 177 2.18 23.64 1.53
C GLN A 177 2.24 22.69 0.32
N ILE A 178 3.39 22.05 0.10
CA ILE A 178 3.60 21.15 -1.03
C ILE A 178 3.23 19.72 -0.61
N PRO A 179 2.38 19.01 -1.36
CA PRO A 179 2.09 17.60 -1.09
C PRO A 179 3.36 16.75 -1.07
N ILE A 180 3.34 15.69 -0.26
CA ILE A 180 4.42 14.71 -0.18
C ILE A 180 4.75 14.11 -1.57
N ASN A 181 6.03 13.85 -1.79
CA ASN A 181 6.57 13.26 -3.02
C ASN A 181 7.47 12.05 -2.69
N GLU A 182 7.88 11.27 -3.69
CA GLU A 182 8.79 10.13 -3.50
C GLU A 182 10.11 10.49 -2.82
N SER A 183 10.65 11.69 -3.08
CA SER A 183 11.96 12.10 -2.57
C SER A 183 12.05 12.15 -1.05
N VAL A 184 10.93 12.19 -0.33
CA VAL A 184 10.92 12.09 1.14
C VAL A 184 11.45 10.74 1.66
N SER A 185 11.42 9.72 0.81
CA SER A 185 11.94 8.38 1.11
C SER A 185 13.38 8.20 0.65
N TYR A 186 14.00 9.19 0.01
CA TYR A 186 15.39 9.13 -0.44
C TYR A 186 16.31 9.63 0.67
N TYR A 187 17.19 8.76 1.16
CA TYR A 187 18.05 9.02 2.33
C TYR A 187 19.50 8.56 2.14
N SER A 188 19.78 7.75 1.13
CA SER A 188 21.11 7.20 0.86
C SER A 188 21.68 7.72 -0.45
N ARG A 189 23.00 7.64 -0.61
CA ARG A 189 23.67 7.82 -1.91
C ARG A 189 23.47 6.62 -2.84
N HIS A 190 23.05 5.48 -2.29
CA HIS A 190 22.79 4.26 -3.04
C HIS A 190 21.36 4.24 -3.56
N ALA A 191 21.20 4.27 -4.88
CA ALA A 191 19.89 4.28 -5.54
C ALA A 191 19.00 3.12 -5.10
N PHE A 192 19.55 1.91 -4.94
CA PHE A 192 18.81 0.74 -4.48
C PHE A 192 18.16 0.95 -3.11
N LEU A 193 18.87 1.52 -2.14
CA LEU A 193 18.35 1.76 -0.78
C LEU A 193 17.22 2.79 -0.76
N ASN A 194 17.30 3.79 -1.64
CA ASN A 194 16.24 4.77 -1.84
C ASN A 194 14.99 4.14 -2.46
N GLN A 195 15.17 3.31 -3.49
CA GLN A 195 14.09 2.56 -4.13
C GLN A 195 13.43 1.56 -3.17
N ALA A 196 14.21 0.90 -2.30
CA ALA A 196 13.69 -0.02 -1.30
C ALA A 196 12.77 0.66 -0.26
N ALA A 197 12.97 1.95 0.01
CA ALA A 197 12.10 2.71 0.91
C ALA A 197 10.75 3.08 0.27
N LEU A 198 10.67 3.14 -1.06
CA LEU A 198 9.45 3.53 -1.77
C LEU A 198 8.30 2.55 -1.58
N ASN A 199 7.09 3.10 -1.62
CA ASN A 199 5.84 2.36 -1.67
C ASN A 199 5.31 2.37 -3.12
N PRO A 200 5.29 1.21 -3.82
CA PRO A 200 4.95 1.16 -5.23
C PRO A 200 3.48 1.50 -5.48
N ALA A 201 2.59 1.26 -4.50
CA ALA A 201 1.20 1.68 -4.59
C ALA A 201 1.07 3.20 -4.56
N TRP A 202 1.86 3.86 -3.71
CA TRP A 202 1.92 5.31 -3.63
C TRP A 202 2.51 5.92 -4.91
N THR A 203 3.65 5.39 -5.35
CA THR A 203 4.38 5.89 -6.52
C THR A 203 3.57 5.72 -7.82
N LEU A 204 2.88 4.59 -7.98
CA LEU A 204 2.03 4.34 -9.15
C LEU A 204 0.78 5.23 -9.19
N ALA A 205 0.23 5.59 -8.03
CA ALA A 205 -1.01 6.36 -7.91
C ALA A 205 -0.83 7.88 -8.02
N ARG A 206 0.41 8.37 -8.00
CA ARG A 206 0.76 9.77 -8.17
C ARG A 206 0.68 10.19 -9.63
#